data_AF-A0A1I7WST8-F1
#
_entry.id   AF-A0A1I7WST8-F1
#
_cell.length_a   1.000
_cell.length_b   1.000
_cell.length_c   1.000
_cell.angle_alpha   90.00
_cell.angle_beta   90.00
_cell.angle_gamma   90.00
#
_symmetry.space_group_name_H-M   'P 1'
#
loop_
_entity.id
_entity.type
_entity.pdbx_description
1 polymer ?
#
loop_
_entity_poly.entity_id
_entity_poly.type
_entity_poly.pdbx_seq_one_letter_code
_entity_poly.pdbx_strand_id
1 'polypeptide(L)' 'MSHAPTLNLHERGQNKALSIAGYTVKQISDVVKCSRKPIMNFLHDQEEVGTKKSSG' A
#
# COMPACT_ATOMS: atom_id res chain seq x y z
N MET A 1 -4.91 12.77 -19.48
CA MET A 1 -5.09 11.76 -18.42
C MET A 1 -3.74 11.51 -17.79
N SER A 2 -3.51 12.07 -16.62
CA SER A 2 -2.26 11.93 -15.87
C SER A 2 -2.16 10.48 -15.39
N HIS A 3 -1.23 9.70 -15.95
CA HIS A 3 -0.97 8.34 -15.51
C HIS A 3 -0.34 8.42 -14.11
N ALA A 4 -1.16 8.34 -13.06
CA ALA A 4 -0.66 8.07 -11.72
C ALA A 4 0.13 6.75 -11.77
N PRO A 5 1.29 6.64 -11.10
CA PRO A 5 2.03 5.38 -11.06
C PRO A 5 1.16 4.34 -10.36
N THR A 6 0.57 3.43 -11.13
CA THR A 6 -0.24 2.34 -10.59
C THR A 6 0.72 1.24 -10.13
N LEU A 7 0.71 0.93 -8.83
CA LEU A 7 1.45 -0.24 -8.31
C LEU A 7 1.01 -1.49 -9.07
N ASN A 8 1.97 -2.27 -9.55
CA ASN A 8 1.66 -3.56 -10.16
C ASN A 8 1.12 -4.54 -9.10
N LEU A 9 0.49 -5.63 -9.53
CA LEU A 9 -0.15 -6.57 -8.62
C LEU A 9 0.85 -7.19 -7.61
N HIS A 10 2.11 -7.39 -8.02
CA HIS A 10 3.16 -7.93 -7.18
C HIS A 10 3.64 -6.92 -6.12
N GLU A 11 3.93 -5.68 -6.51
CA GLU A 11 4.29 -4.57 -5.61
C GLU A 11 3.16 -4.28 -4.63
N ARG A 12 1.90 -4.39 -5.07
CA ARG A 12 0.72 -4.27 -4.23
C ARG A 12 0.66 -5.36 -3.16
N GLY A 13 0.97 -6.60 -3.53
CA GLY A 13 1.07 -7.73 -2.59
C GLY A 13 2.21 -7.54 -1.58
N GLN A 14 3.38 -7.12 -2.04
CA GLN A 14 4.54 -6.85 -1.18
C GLN A 14 4.28 -5.69 -0.21
N ASN A 15 3.71 -4.58 -0.69
CA ASN A 15 3.36 -3.44 0.14
C ASN A 15 2.35 -3.83 1.24
N LYS A 16 1.32 -4.62 0.90
CA LYS A 16 0.36 -5.11 1.88
C LYS A 16 1.03 -5.98 2.96
N ALA A 17 1.91 -6.90 2.58
CA ALA A 17 2.62 -7.75 3.52
C ALA A 17 3.55 -6.94 4.45
N LEU A 18 4.27 -5.97 3.91
CA LEU A 18 5.17 -5.10 4.67
C LEU A 18 4.42 -4.16 5.63
N SER A 19 3.26 -3.64 5.19
CA SER A 19 2.38 -2.84 6.05
C SER A 19 1.88 -3.63 7.25
N ILE A 20 1.42 -4.87 7.03
CA ILE A 20 0.98 -5.78 8.10
C ILE A 20 2.14 -6.11 9.05
N ALA A 21 3.37 -6.21 8.52
CA ALA A 21 4.57 -6.41 9.32
C ALA A 21 5.04 -5.15 10.10
N GLY A 22 4.32 -4.03 9.98
CA GLY A 22 4.62 -2.79 10.71
C GLY A 22 5.70 -1.91 10.06
N TYR A 23 6.01 -2.12 8.78
CA TYR A 23 7.01 -1.31 8.08
C TYR A 23 6.46 0.08 7.77
N THR A 24 7.33 1.09 7.89
CA THR A 24 7.00 2.47 7.52
C THR A 24 7.00 2.64 5.99
N VAL A 25 6.25 3.63 5.48
CA VAL A 25 6.22 3.99 4.03
C VAL A 25 7.63 4.18 3.45
N LYS A 26 8.56 4.73 4.24
CA LYS A 26 9.96 4.90 3.84
C LYS A 26 10.62 3.54 3.58
N GLN A 27 10.52 2.61 4.53
CA GLN A 27 11.11 1.27 4.40
C GLN A 27 10.46 0.48 3.26
N ILE A 28 9.15 0.60 3.07
CA ILE A 28 8.45 -0.06 1.96
C ILE A 28 8.96 0.46 0.61
N SER A 29 9.16 1.78 0.49
CA SER A 29 9.72 2.39 -0.72
C SER A 29 11.14 1.91 -1.01
N ASP A 30 11.97 1.74 0.03
CA ASP A 30 13.33 1.22 -0.10
C ASP A 30 13.39 -0.26 -0.51
N VAL A 31 12.41 -1.06 -0.07
CA VAL A 31 12.30 -2.50 -0.41
C VAL A 31 11.69 -2.72 -1.79
N VAL A 32 10.56 -2.07 -2.07
CA VAL A 32 9.81 -2.21 -3.34
C VAL A 32 10.47 -1.41 -4.47
N LYS A 33 11.50 -0.61 -4.16
CA LYS A 33 12.21 0.27 -5.11
C LYS A 33 11.26 1.16 -5.91
N CYS A 34 10.21 1.63 -5.22
CA CYS A 34 9.09 2.35 -5.80
C CYS A 34 8.91 3.71 -5.10
N SER A 35 8.35 4.69 -5.81
CA SER A 35 8.03 6.00 -5.24
C SER A 35 7.08 5.88 -4.05
N ARG A 36 7.25 6.74 -3.05
CA ARG A 36 6.40 6.77 -1.84
C ARG A 36 4.95 7.17 -2.13
N LYS A 37 4.71 7.95 -3.19
CA LYS A 37 3.38 8.48 -3.54
C LYS A 37 2.34 7.38 -3.76
N PRO A 38 2.57 6.38 -4.63
CA PRO A 38 1.61 5.29 -4.83
C PRO A 38 1.51 4.33 -3.64
N ILE A 39 2.59 4.16 -2.86
CA ILE A 39 2.58 3.38 -1.62
C ILE A 39 1.63 4.01 -0.60
N MET A 40 1.73 5.31 -0.41
CA MET A 40 0.89 6.06 0.53
C MET A 40 -0.59 6.06 0.12
N ASN A 41 -0.88 6.27 -1.17
CA ASN A 41 -2.25 6.17 -1.68
C ASN A 41 -2.83 4.77 -1.42
N PHE A 42 -2.07 3.72 -1.72
CA PHE A 42 -2.52 2.34 -1.55
C PHE A 42 -2.77 1.95 -0.08
N LEU A 43 -1.97 2.47 0.86
CA LEU A 43 -2.18 2.24 2.29
C LEU A 43 -3.41 2.98 2.81
N HIS A 44 -3.64 4.21 2.34
CA HIS A 44 -4.86 4.96 2.65
C HIS A 44 -6.12 4.25 2.15
N ASP A 45 -6.11 3.72 0.92
CA ASP A 45 -7.21 2.91 0.38
C ASP A 45 -7.44 1.61 1.18
N GLN A 46 -6.40 1.01 1.76
CA GLN A 46 -6.54 -0.18 2.62
C GLN A 46 -7.16 0.14 3.98
N GLU A 47 -6.84 1.28 4.58
CA GLU A 47 -7.40 1.70 5.87
C GLU A 47 -8.92 1.90 5.78
N GLU A 48 -9.40 2.44 4.65
CA GLU A 48 -10.83 2.60 4.36
C GLU A 48 -11.56 1.25 4.24
N VAL A 49 -10.91 0.22 3.69
CA VAL A 49 -11.48 -1.13 3.53
C VAL A 49 -11.39 -1.96 4.82
N GLY A 50 -10.47 -1.63 5.72
CA GLY A 50 -10.23 -2.33 6.99
C GLY A 50 -11.32 -2.19 8.05
N THR A 51 -12.23 -1.21 7.92
CA THR A 51 -13.33 -0.96 8.89
C THR A 51 -14.63 -1.71 8.57
N LYS A 52 -14.68 -2.53 7.51
CA LYS A 52 -15.91 -3.24 7.10
C LYS A 52 -15.89 -4.74 7.33
N LYS A 53 -15.53 -5.23 8.54
CA LYS A 53 -16.04 -6.48 9.17
C LYS A 53 -15.82 -6.30 10.68
N SER A 54 -16.81 -6.34 11.57
CA SER A 54 -17.84 -7.37 11.73
C SER A 54 -18.95 -6.82 12.62
N SER A 55 -20.17 -6.63 12.09
CA SER A 55 -21.38 -6.69 12.93
C SER A 55 -22.04 -8.02 12.61
N GLY A 56 -21.89 -8.97 13.54
CA GLY A 56 -22.71 -10.18 13.57
C GLY A 56 -24.14 -9.87 13.99
#